data_AF-B4VP33-F1
#
_entry.id   AF-B4VP33-F1
#
_cell.length_a   1.000
_cell.length_b   1.000
_cell.length_c   1.000
_cell.angle_alpha   90.00
_cell.angle_beta   90.00
_cell.angle_gamma   90.00
#
_symmetry.space_group_name_H-M   'P 1'
#
loop_
_entity.id
_entity.type
_entity.pdbx_description
1 polymer ?
#
loop_
_entity_poly.entity_id
_entity_poly.type
_entity_poly.pdbx_seq_one_letter_code
_entity_poly.pdbx_strand_id
1 'polypeptide(L)' 'MLTHDVATIVMYAGDRINQGLPMPGVVEVIATAPIGQILDDLELFILCSQPGEYEDQIIFIPFS' A
#
# COMPACT_ATOMS: atom_id res chain seq x y z
N MET A 1 4.12 3.09 -3.04
CA MET A 1 4.59 1.86 -3.71
C MET A 1 3.46 0.84 -3.64
N LEU A 2 3.13 0.19 -4.77
CA LEU A 2 2.08 -0.83 -4.83
C LEU A 2 2.70 -2.22 -4.86
N THR A 3 2.24 -3.15 -4.03
CA THR A 3 2.74 -4.53 -4.03
C THR A 3 1.62 -5.56 -3.96
N HIS A 4 1.79 -6.65 -4.74
CA HIS A 4 1.05 -7.90 -4.58
C HIS A 4 1.86 -8.96 -3.82
N ASP A 5 3.18 -8.78 -3.66
CA ASP A 5 4.03 -9.67 -2.86
C ASP A 5 3.98 -9.22 -1.39
N VAL A 6 3.02 -9.81 -0.68
CA VAL A 6 2.70 -9.52 0.72
C VAL A 6 3.86 -9.91 1.64
N ALA A 7 4.55 -11.03 1.38
CA ALA A 7 5.49 -11.59 2.35
C ALA A 7 6.80 -10.79 2.41
N THR A 8 7.35 -10.40 1.27
CA THR A 8 8.69 -9.82 1.21
C THR A 8 8.68 -8.31 1.47
N ILE A 9 7.74 -7.59 0.85
CA ILE A 9 7.71 -6.12 0.89
C ILE A 9 7.12 -5.60 2.20
N VAL A 10 6.10 -6.26 2.77
CA VAL A 10 5.53 -5.87 4.07
C VAL A 10 6.54 -6.09 5.20
N MET A 11 7.31 -7.19 5.15
CA MET A 11 8.38 -7.45 6.13
C MET A 11 9.45 -6.35 6.10
N TYR A 12 9.98 -6.03 4.91
CA TYR A 12 10.99 -4.98 4.77
C TYR A 12 10.46 -3.59 5.17
N ALA A 13 9.21 -3.28 4.84
CA ALA A 13 8.55 -2.04 5.24
C ALA A 13 8.39 -1.96 6.77
N GLY A 14 7.93 -3.05 7.40
CA GLY A 14 7.81 -3.15 8.85
C GLY A 14 9.16 -2.93 9.57
N ASP A 15 10.24 -3.50 9.04
CA ASP A 15 11.59 -3.31 9.59
C ASP A 15 12.02 -1.84 9.58
N ARG A 16 11.68 -1.08 8.52
CA ARG A 16 11.99 0.35 8.42
C ARG A 16 11.16 1.18 9.39
N ILE A 17 9.86 0.91 9.49
CA ILE A 17 8.96 1.58 10.45
C ILE A 17 9.47 1.36 11.88
N ASN A 18 9.81 0.11 12.24
CA ASN A 18 10.34 -0.22 13.57
C ASN A 18 11.67 0.49 13.88
N GLN A 19 12.47 0.78 12.86
CA GLN A 19 13.73 1.51 12.99
C GLN A 19 13.57 3.03 12.86
N GLY A 20 12.35 3.54 12.63
CA GLY A 20 12.09 4.96 12.38
C GLY A 20 12.78 5.48 11.12
N LEU A 21 13.05 4.60 10.15
CA LEU A 21 13.70 4.95 8.90
C LEU A 21 12.64 5.44 7.90
N PRO A 22 12.85 6.60 7.25
CA PRO A 22 11.88 7.13 6.30
C PRO A 22 11.69 6.17 5.13
N MET A 23 10.45 5.94 4.72
CA MET A 23 10.05 5.07 3.62
C MET A 23 8.80 5.59 2.90
N PRO A 24 8.69 5.34 1.59
CA PRO A 24 7.45 5.63 0.89
C PRO A 24 6.31 4.79 1.45
N GLY A 25 5.10 5.34 1.47
CA GLY A 25 3.91 4.57 1.80
C GLY A 25 3.77 3.31 0.95
N VAL A 26 3.40 2.20 1.59
CA VAL A 26 3.17 0.91 0.95
C VAL A 26 1.69 0.62 0.98
N VAL A 27 1.14 0.35 -0.21
CA VAL A 27 -0.25 -0.04 -0.37
C VAL A 27 -0.29 -1.50 -0.78
N GLU A 28 -0.95 -2.32 0.03
CA GLU A 28 -1.20 -3.74 -0.21
C GLU A 28 -2.60 -3.92 -0.80
N VAL A 29 -2.68 -4.75 -1.84
CA VAL A 29 -3.92 -5.10 -2.54
C VAL A 29 -4.11 -6.61 -2.60
N ILE A 30 -5.36 -7.06 -2.56
CA ILE A 30 -5.71 -8.48 -2.54
C ILE A 30 -5.31 -9.14 -3.86
N ALA A 31 -4.37 -10.10 -3.82
CA ALA A 31 -3.83 -10.76 -5.02
C ALA A 31 -4.86 -11.57 -5.82
N THR A 32 -5.97 -11.97 -5.20
CA THR A 32 -7.05 -12.72 -5.86
C THR A 32 -8.12 -11.84 -6.50
N ALA A 33 -8.09 -10.53 -6.28
CA ALA A 33 -9.08 -9.61 -6.84
C ALA A 33 -8.86 -9.42 -8.36
N PRO A 34 -9.93 -9.20 -9.15
CA PRO A 34 -9.79 -8.85 -10.57
C PRO A 34 -8.99 -7.56 -10.75
N ILE A 35 -8.07 -7.54 -11.72
CA ILE A 35 -7.20 -6.37 -11.98
C ILE A 35 -8.01 -5.09 -12.23
N GLY A 36 -9.14 -5.17 -12.94
CA GLY A 36 -9.99 -4.01 -13.18
C GLY A 36 -10.50 -3.39 -11.88
N GLN A 37 -10.86 -4.22 -10.91
CA GLN A 37 -11.37 -3.81 -9.61
C GLN A 37 -10.26 -3.15 -8.77
N ILE A 38 -9.06 -3.74 -8.78
CA ILE A 38 -7.87 -3.15 -8.16
C ILE A 38 -7.57 -1.76 -8.74
N LEU A 39 -7.76 -1.56 -10.05
CA LEU A 39 -7.56 -0.26 -10.67
C LEU A 39 -8.59 0.78 -10.23
N ASP A 40 -9.87 0.41 -10.20
CA ASP A 40 -10.95 1.28 -9.74
C ASP A 40 -10.72 1.70 -8.27
N ASP A 41 -10.29 0.76 -7.43
CA ASP A 41 -10.00 1.00 -6.02
C ASP A 41 -8.77 1.89 -5.82
N LEU A 42 -7.71 1.69 -6.60
CA LEU A 42 -6.52 2.53 -6.57
C LEU A 42 -6.81 3.94 -7.10
N GLU A 43 -7.64 4.07 -8.13
CA GLU A 43 -8.07 5.38 -8.64
C GLU A 43 -8.80 6.16 -7.55
N LEU A 44 -9.78 5.53 -6.89
CA LEU A 44 -10.50 6.15 -5.78
C LEU A 44 -9.56 6.51 -4.63
N PHE A 45 -8.66 5.59 -4.27
CA PHE A 45 -7.66 5.83 -3.23
C PHE A 45 -6.80 7.05 -3.53
N ILE A 46 -6.23 7.14 -4.74
CA ILE A 46 -5.38 8.28 -5.13
C ILE A 46 -6.16 9.59 -5.14
N LEU A 47 -7.40 9.59 -5.66
CA LEU A 47 -8.24 10.79 -5.73
C LEU A 47 -8.61 11.34 -4.35
N CYS A 48 -8.77 10.47 -3.36
CA CYS A 48 -9.11 10.85 -1.99
C CYS A 48 -7.90 11.18 -1.12
N SER A 49 -6.68 11.09 -1.65
CA SER A 49 -5.45 11.20 -0.87
C SER A 49 -4.73 12.53 -1.05
N GLN A 50 -3.97 12.93 -0.04
CA GLN A 50 -3.11 14.10 -0.05
C GLN A 50 -1.63 13.73 -0.25
N PRO A 51 -0.81 14.65 -0.78
CA PRO A 51 0.64 14.44 -0.84
C PRO A 51 1.22 14.19 0.54
N GLY A 52 1.98 13.10 0.68
CA GLY A 52 2.66 12.73 1.93
C GLY A 52 1.77 12.07 2.99
N GLU A 53 0.46 11.91 2.75
CA GLU A 53 -0.50 11.40 3.75
C GLU A 53 -0.14 10.02 4.31
N TYR A 54 0.54 9.21 3.49
CA TYR A 54 0.87 7.82 3.81
C TYR A 54 2.36 7.54 3.87
N GLU A 55 3.20 8.58 3.95
CA GLU A 55 4.62 8.36 4.24
C GLU A 55 4.77 7.56 5.54
N ASP A 56 5.74 6.65 5.56
CA ASP A 56 6.06 5.80 6.70
C ASP A 56 4.93 4.86 7.16
N GLN A 57 3.96 4.57 6.28
CA GLN A 57 2.80 3.72 6.59
C GLN A 57 2.66 2.54 5.63
N ILE A 58 2.10 1.44 6.15
CA ILE A 58 1.63 0.29 5.38
C ILE A 58 0.11 0.30 5.47
N ILE A 59 -0.56 0.35 4.31
CA ILE A 59 -2.00 0.47 4.20
C ILE A 59 -2.52 -0.74 3.45
N PHE A 60 -3.55 -1.35 4.03
CA PHE A 60 -4.31 -2.41 3.40
C PHE A 60 -5.59 -1.81 2.83
N ILE A 61 -5.80 -1.93 1.52
CA ILE A 61 -7.04 -1.51 0.89
C ILE A 61 -8.02 -2.71 0.93
N PRO A 62 -9.13 -2.63 1.68
CA PRO A 62 -10.06 -3.74 1.83
C PRO A 62 -11.06 -3.88 0.66
N PHE A 63 -10.95 -3.03 -0.36
CA PHE A 63 -11.86 -3.06 -1.49
C PHE A 63 -11.62 -4.33 -2.33
N SER A 64 -12.74 -4.92 -2.74
CA SER A 64 -12.90 -6.32 -3.17
C SER A 64 -13.12 -6.35 -4.64
#